data_AF-A0AAD5LXS2-F1
#
_entry.id   AF-A0AAD5LXS2-F1
#
_cell.length_a   1.000
_cell.length_b   1.000
_cell.length_c   1.000
_cell.angle_alpha   90.00
_cell.angle_beta   90.00
_cell.angle_gamma   90.00
#
_symmetry.space_group_name_H-M   'P 1'
#
loop_
_entity.id
_entity.type
_entity.pdbx_description
1 polymer ?
#
loop_
_entity_poly.entity_id
_entity_poly.type
_entity_poly.pdbx_seq_one_letter_code
_entity_poly.pdbx_strand_id
1 'polypeptide(L)'
;MCLPQILTVGDEIQWKRDAVGLYWRSFVRYMVDDSLTLPFIYDRNNHTMAKCIGCEEYQDLKCSYHYDINYDEWEPMRHHMLVMRGEIIQLMGDQCCIVSWDNGQQIHLPKSAIRKADPI
;
A
#
# COMPACT_ATOMS: atom_id res chain seq x y z
N MET A 1 20.39 17.32 5.85
CA MET A 1 20.17 16.05 5.14
C MET A 1 19.93 14.98 6.18
N CYS A 2 18.69 14.53 6.35
CA CYS A 2 18.37 13.49 7.33
C CYS A 2 18.89 12.14 6.82
N LEU A 3 19.53 11.37 7.70
CA LEU A 3 19.94 10.00 7.39
C LEU A 3 18.71 9.18 6.95
N PRO A 4 18.87 8.19 6.05
CA PRO A 4 17.79 7.30 5.66
C PRO A 4 17.20 6.66 6.92
N GLN A 5 15.90 6.80 7.13
CA GLN A 5 15.24 6.15 8.25
C GLN A 5 15.24 4.64 7.99
N ILE A 6 15.92 3.90 8.86
CA ILE A 6 15.94 2.44 8.82
C ILE A 6 14.61 1.95 9.39
N LEU A 7 13.88 1.17 8.59
CA LEU A 7 12.61 0.55 8.95
C LEU A 7 12.80 -0.94 9.20
N THR A 8 12.29 -1.42 10.33
CA THR A 8 12.40 -2.81 10.80
C THR A 8 11.03 -3.40 11.14
N VAL A 9 10.95 -4.73 11.23
CA VAL A 9 9.75 -5.42 11.73
C VAL A 9 9.42 -4.93 13.15
N GLY A 10 8.14 -4.71 13.43
CA GLY A 10 7.62 -4.16 14.68
C GLY A 10 7.65 -2.63 14.76
N ASP A 11 8.20 -1.94 13.75
CA ASP A 11 8.11 -0.48 13.71
C ASP A 11 6.66 -0.05 13.45
N GLU A 12 6.18 0.86 14.28
CA GLU A 12 4.94 1.60 14.04
C GLU A 12 5.20 2.71 13.01
N ILE A 13 4.38 2.75 11.97
CA ILE A 13 4.57 3.60 10.80
C ILE A 13 3.31 4.38 10.44
N GLN A 14 3.50 5.41 9.63
CA GLN A 14 2.47 6.19 8.97
C GLN A 14 2.83 6.38 7.50
N TRP A 15 1.83 6.68 6.68
CA TRP A 15 2.07 7.14 5.32
C TRP A 15 2.87 8.45 5.32
N LYS A 16 3.78 8.59 4.35
CA LYS A 16 4.29 9.92 4.01
C LYS A 16 3.21 10.69 3.27
N ARG A 17 3.09 11.99 3.58
CA ARG A 17 2.05 12.86 3.01
C ARG A 17 2.08 12.94 1.48
N ASP A 18 3.28 12.95 0.89
CA ASP A 18 3.51 12.94 -0.56
C ASP A 18 3.15 11.59 -1.20
N ALA A 19 3.37 10.48 -0.49
CA ALA A 19 2.99 9.14 -0.94
C ALA A 19 1.47 8.95 -1.00
N VAL A 20 0.70 9.50 -0.05
CA VAL A 20 -0.77 9.34 -0.03
C VAL A 20 -1.41 9.68 -1.36
N GLY A 21 -1.00 10.79 -2.00
CA GLY A 21 -1.54 11.20 -3.31
C GLY A 21 -1.35 10.19 -4.43
N LEU A 22 -0.28 9.39 -4.36
CA LEU A 22 0.06 8.36 -5.34
C LEU A 22 -0.63 7.02 -5.05
N TYR A 23 -0.75 6.65 -3.77
CA TYR A 23 -1.14 5.30 -3.38
C TYR A 23 -2.61 5.13 -2.98
N TRP A 24 -3.36 6.21 -2.71
CA TRP A 24 -4.70 6.08 -2.13
C TRP A 24 -5.70 5.31 -2.99
N ARG A 25 -5.66 5.48 -4.31
CA ARG A 25 -6.55 4.73 -5.22
C ARG A 25 -6.23 3.24 -5.21
N SER A 26 -4.94 2.90 -5.18
CA SER A 26 -4.49 1.51 -5.08
C SER A 26 -4.86 0.91 -3.71
N PHE A 27 -4.78 1.70 -2.64
CA PHE A 27 -5.20 1.30 -1.30
C PHE A 27 -6.70 1.04 -1.22
N VAL A 28 -7.54 1.92 -1.78
CA VAL A 28 -9.01 1.70 -1.86
C VAL A 28 -9.33 0.42 -2.60
N ARG A 29 -8.69 0.22 -3.75
CA ARG A 29 -8.92 -0.96 -4.57
C ARG A 29 -8.53 -2.25 -3.84
N TYR A 30 -7.44 -2.22 -3.08
CA TYR A 30 -7.06 -3.30 -2.18
C TYR A 30 -8.14 -3.63 -1.15
N MET A 31 -8.73 -2.62 -0.51
CA MET A 31 -9.78 -2.84 0.49
C MET A 31 -11.06 -3.43 -0.11
N VAL A 32 -11.35 -3.11 -1.37
CA VAL A 32 -12.58 -3.57 -2.06
C VAL A 32 -12.42 -4.99 -2.61
N ASP A 33 -11.21 -5.37 -2.99
CA ASP A 33 -10.92 -6.67 -3.60
C ASP A 33 -10.03 -7.52 -2.67
N ASP A 34 -10.67 -8.40 -1.92
CA ASP A 34 -10.05 -9.30 -0.94
C ASP A 34 -9.15 -10.37 -1.55
N SER A 35 -9.16 -10.51 -2.89
CA SER A 35 -8.24 -11.39 -3.62
C SER A 35 -6.84 -10.81 -3.80
N LEU A 36 -6.65 -9.53 -3.46
CA LEU A 36 -5.40 -8.79 -3.64
C LEU A 36 -4.50 -8.88 -2.42
N THR A 37 -3.17 -8.93 -2.64
CA THR A 37 -2.15 -8.81 -1.57
C THR A 37 -1.08 -7.72 -1.85
N LEU A 38 -1.16 -7.04 -3.00
CA LEU A 38 -0.20 -6.00 -3.48
C LEU A 38 -0.91 -4.68 -3.87
N PRO A 39 -0.26 -3.50 -3.93
CA PRO A 39 -0.82 -2.25 -4.45
C PRO A 39 -0.39 -1.99 -5.91
N PHE A 40 -1.35 -1.75 -6.81
CA PHE A 40 -1.24 -2.01 -8.26
C PHE A 40 -0.94 -0.81 -9.19
N ILE A 41 -0.37 -1.13 -10.38
CA ILE A 41 -0.53 -0.46 -11.69
C ILE A 41 -1.10 -1.51 -12.68
N TYR A 42 -2.12 -1.18 -13.48
CA TYR A 42 -2.72 -2.06 -14.49
C TYR A 42 -2.05 -1.86 -15.85
N ASP A 43 -1.59 -2.94 -16.52
CA ASP A 43 -1.24 -2.88 -17.95
C ASP A 43 -2.40 -3.37 -18.82
N ARG A 44 -2.63 -2.67 -19.93
CA ARG A 44 -3.85 -2.74 -20.74
C ARG A 44 -3.66 -3.73 -21.89
N ASN A 45 -3.52 -5.03 -21.59
CA ASN A 45 -3.39 -6.11 -22.58
C ASN A 45 -4.07 -7.44 -22.14
N ASN A 46 -5.34 -7.39 -21.71
CA ASN A 46 -6.20 -8.55 -21.38
C ASN A 46 -5.74 -9.49 -20.24
N HIS A 47 -4.59 -9.24 -19.59
CA HIS A 47 -4.18 -9.93 -18.37
C HIS A 47 -4.01 -8.90 -17.25
N THR A 48 -4.87 -9.01 -16.23
CA THR A 48 -4.80 -8.16 -15.04
C THR A 48 -3.61 -8.60 -14.19
N MET A 49 -2.50 -7.87 -14.25
CA MET A 49 -1.30 -8.17 -13.46
C MET A 49 -1.18 -7.24 -12.26
N ALA A 50 -0.87 -7.79 -11.09
CA ALA A 50 -0.36 -7.04 -9.96
C ALA A 50 1.13 -6.83 -10.09
N LYS A 51 1.60 -5.61 -9.88
CA LYS A 51 3.01 -5.36 -9.65
C LYS A 51 3.18 -4.25 -8.62
N CYS A 52 3.97 -4.52 -7.59
CA CYS A 52 4.42 -3.47 -6.69
C CYS A 52 5.53 -2.66 -7.39
N ILE A 53 5.46 -1.34 -7.31
CA ILE A 53 6.43 -0.43 -7.95
C ILE A 53 7.86 -0.64 -7.40
N GLY A 54 7.98 -1.16 -6.18
CA GLY A 54 9.26 -1.37 -5.49
C GLY A 54 9.87 -2.76 -5.63
N CYS A 55 9.20 -3.74 -6.25
CA CYS A 55 9.77 -5.06 -6.48
C CYS A 55 9.46 -5.60 -7.89
N GLU A 56 10.19 -6.64 -8.28
CA GLU A 56 9.94 -7.37 -9.53
C GLU A 56 8.87 -8.45 -9.38
N GLU A 57 8.31 -8.62 -8.18
CA GLU A 57 7.24 -9.59 -7.92
C GLU A 57 5.96 -9.17 -8.64
N TYR A 58 5.43 -10.12 -9.41
CA TYR A 58 4.13 -10.03 -10.04
C TYR A 58 3.18 -11.04 -9.41
N GLN A 59 1.92 -10.66 -9.28
CA GLN A 59 0.86 -11.59 -8.92
C GLN A 59 -0.11 -11.67 -10.09
N ASP A 60 -0.24 -12.86 -10.63
CA ASP A 60 -1.31 -13.16 -11.57
C ASP A 60 -2.62 -13.15 -10.80
N LEU A 61 -3.49 -12.21 -11.14
CA LEU A 61 -4.83 -12.17 -10.57
C LEU A 61 -5.60 -13.38 -11.06
N LYS A 62 -5.98 -14.26 -10.14
CA LYS A 62 -6.84 -15.42 -10.44
C LYS A 62 -8.26 -15.02 -10.85
N CYS A 63 -8.61 -13.73 -10.77
CA CYS A 63 -9.98 -13.29 -10.86
C CYS A 63 -10.18 -12.15 -11.86
N SER A 64 -11.19 -12.36 -12.71
CA SER A 64 -11.70 -11.48 -13.76
C SER A 64 -12.66 -10.39 -13.23
N TYR A 65 -12.58 -10.03 -11.94
CA TYR A 65 -13.50 -9.05 -11.36
C TYR A 65 -13.10 -7.63 -11.77
N HIS A 66 -13.86 -7.08 -12.70
CA HIS A 66 -13.84 -5.65 -12.96
C HIS A 66 -14.66 -4.96 -11.87
N TYR A 67 -13.99 -4.49 -10.81
CA TYR A 67 -14.60 -3.61 -9.84
C TYR A 67 -14.70 -2.19 -10.42
N ASP A 68 -15.93 -1.73 -10.60
CA ASP A 68 -16.22 -0.33 -10.88
C ASP A 68 -16.19 0.45 -9.56
N ILE A 69 -15.05 1.09 -9.28
CA ILE A 69 -14.81 1.82 -8.04
C ILE A 69 -15.04 3.30 -8.32
N ASN A 70 -16.08 3.88 -7.71
CA ASN A 70 -16.30 5.32 -7.73
C ASN A 70 -15.31 6.02 -6.79
N TYR A 71 -14.13 6.40 -7.30
CA TYR A 71 -13.08 7.02 -6.49
C TYR A 71 -13.50 8.32 -5.78
N ASP A 72 -14.50 9.04 -6.29
CA ASP A 72 -14.98 10.28 -5.66
C ASP A 72 -15.65 10.01 -4.30
N GLU A 73 -16.38 8.90 -4.18
CA GLU A 73 -16.95 8.44 -2.90
C GLU A 73 -15.89 7.99 -1.89
N TRP A 74 -14.70 7.64 -2.40
CA TRP A 74 -13.57 7.19 -1.58
C TRP A 74 -12.54 8.29 -1.29
N GLU A 75 -12.76 9.54 -1.73
CA GLU A 75 -11.87 10.67 -1.39
C GLU A 75 -11.63 10.83 0.13
N PRO A 76 -12.60 10.55 1.04
CA PRO A 76 -12.34 10.53 2.48
C PRO A 76 -11.24 9.54 2.90
N MET A 77 -11.05 8.43 2.17
CA MET A 77 -9.98 7.47 2.44
C MET A 77 -8.60 8.09 2.24
N ARG A 78 -8.44 8.93 1.21
CA ARG A 78 -7.20 9.69 0.99
C ARG A 78 -6.87 10.56 2.21
N HIS A 79 -7.87 11.21 2.80
CA HIS A 79 -7.68 11.96 4.04
C HIS A 79 -7.34 11.05 5.22
N HIS A 80 -8.07 9.94 5.37
CA HIS A 80 -7.86 8.97 6.44
C HIS A 80 -6.45 8.38 6.44
N MET A 81 -5.88 8.06 5.27
CA MET A 81 -4.51 7.57 5.15
C MET A 81 -3.46 8.50 5.77
N LEU A 82 -3.72 9.80 5.89
CA LEU A 82 -2.78 10.73 6.53
C LEU A 82 -2.66 10.53 8.05
N VAL A 83 -3.66 9.91 8.67
CA VAL A 83 -3.72 9.65 10.12
C VAL A 83 -3.66 8.17 10.45
N MET A 84 -3.80 7.29 9.47
CA MET A 84 -3.66 5.84 9.63
C MET A 84 -2.29 5.47 10.19
N ARG A 85 -2.31 4.50 11.10
CA ARG A 85 -1.12 3.91 11.69
C ARG A 85 -1.08 2.42 11.38
N GLY A 86 0.12 1.89 11.21
CA GLY A 86 0.31 0.48 10.92
C GLY A 86 1.61 -0.03 11.52
N GLU A 87 1.76 -1.34 11.54
CA GLU A 87 2.96 -2.02 12.02
C GLU A 87 3.61 -2.79 10.86
N ILE A 88 4.92 -2.68 10.71
CA ILE A 88 5.65 -3.54 9.77
C ILE A 88 5.70 -4.97 10.32
N ILE A 89 5.01 -5.89 9.65
CA ILE A 89 4.97 -7.30 10.06
C ILE A 89 5.98 -8.16 9.30
N GLN A 90 6.43 -7.73 8.13
CA GLN A 90 7.42 -8.47 7.32
C GLN A 90 8.23 -7.54 6.42
N LEU A 91 9.51 -7.83 6.22
CA LEU A 91 10.35 -7.15 5.21
C LEU A 91 10.38 -7.98 3.92
N MET A 92 10.22 -7.30 2.79
CA MET A 92 10.25 -7.90 1.44
C MET A 92 11.49 -7.36 0.73
N GLY A 93 12.63 -8.03 0.98
CA GLY A 93 13.94 -7.55 0.56
C GLY A 93 14.26 -6.14 1.11
N ASP A 94 15.03 -5.39 0.33
CA ASP A 94 15.53 -4.09 0.79
C ASP A 94 14.54 -2.95 0.55
N GLN A 95 13.67 -3.06 -0.46
CA GLN A 95 12.83 -1.95 -0.94
C GLN A 95 11.42 -1.95 -0.38
N CYS A 96 10.88 -3.11 0.03
CA CYS A 96 9.47 -3.26 0.37
C CYS A 96 9.26 -3.89 1.74
N CYS A 97 8.03 -3.81 2.23
CA CYS A 97 7.58 -4.44 3.46
C CYS A 97 6.07 -4.73 3.40
N ILE A 98 5.60 -5.63 4.25
CA ILE A 98 4.17 -5.83 4.53
C ILE A 98 3.84 -5.08 5.82
N VAL A 99 2.82 -4.25 5.76
CA VAL A 99 2.29 -3.46 6.88
C VAL A 99 0.91 -3.99 7.25
N SER A 100 0.68 -4.21 8.55
CA SER A 100 -0.67 -4.40 9.10
C SER A 100 -1.20 -3.05 9.59
N TRP A 101 -2.26 -2.56 8.96
CA TRP A 101 -2.90 -1.29 9.30
C TRP A 101 -3.94 -1.46 10.41
N ASP A 102 -4.20 -0.36 11.13
CA ASP A 102 -5.21 -0.26 12.20
C ASP A 102 -6.63 -0.69 11.79
N ASN A 103 -6.98 -0.49 10.52
CA ASN A 103 -8.25 -0.94 9.93
C ASN A 103 -8.29 -2.44 9.60
N GLY A 104 -7.28 -3.21 9.99
CA GLY A 104 -7.17 -4.66 9.78
C GLY A 104 -6.61 -5.07 8.42
N GLN A 105 -6.33 -4.12 7.52
CA GLN A 105 -5.78 -4.42 6.20
C GLN A 105 -4.29 -4.69 6.28
N GLN A 106 -3.81 -5.71 5.55
CA GLN A 106 -2.38 -5.96 5.38
C GLN A 106 -1.96 -5.58 3.98
N ILE A 107 -0.93 -4.76 3.80
CA ILE A 107 -0.52 -4.33 2.46
C ILE A 107 0.98 -4.44 2.30
N HIS A 108 1.42 -5.04 1.20
CA HIS A 108 2.79 -4.89 0.72
C HIS A 108 2.96 -3.47 0.20
N LEU A 109 3.98 -2.71 0.57
CA LEU A 109 4.30 -1.43 -0.11
C LEU A 109 5.79 -1.10 -0.09
N PRO A 110 6.25 -0.17 -0.94
CA PRO A 110 7.61 0.32 -0.87
C PRO A 110 7.87 1.05 0.46
N LYS A 111 9.00 0.76 1.11
CA LYS A 111 9.48 1.46 2.32
C LYS A 111 9.57 2.97 2.10
N SER A 112 9.77 3.41 0.86
CA SER A 112 9.80 4.82 0.49
C SER A 112 8.46 5.56 0.68
N ALA A 113 7.33 4.85 0.73
CA ALA A 113 5.99 5.43 0.89
C ALA A 113 5.59 5.68 2.36
N ILE A 114 6.34 5.14 3.31
CA ILE A 114 6.05 5.18 4.75
C ILE A 114 7.19 5.80 5.56
N ARG A 115 6.88 6.24 6.76
CA ARG A 115 7.82 6.75 7.77
C ARG A 115 7.47 6.18 9.13
N LYS A 116 8.40 6.13 10.08
CA LYS A 116 8.03 5.83 11.48
C LYS A 116 7.01 6.85 11.97
N ALA A 117 6.03 6.34 12.72
CA ALA A 117 4.99 7.16 13.30
C ALA A 117 5.59 8.11 14.33
N ASP A 118 5.03 9.31 14.45
CA ASP A 118 5.44 10.24 15.49
C ASP A 118 5.00 9.68 16.87
N PRO A 119 5.83 9.81 17.94
CA PRO A 119 5.44 9.39 19.28
C PRO A 119 4.13 10.06 19.70
N ILE A 120 3.29 9.31 20.41
CA ILE A 120 2.04 9.82 21.01
C ILE A 120 2.36 10.53 22.32
#